data_AF-A0A7L3RCU8-F1
#
_entry.id   AF-A0A7L3RCU8-F1
#
_cell.length_a   1.000
_cell.length_b   1.000
_cell.length_c   1.000
_cell.angle_alpha   90.00
_cell.angle_beta   90.00
_cell.angle_gamma   90.00
#
_symmetry.space_group_name_H-M   'P 1'
#
loop_
_entity.id
_entity.type
_entity.pdbx_description
1 polymer ?
#
loop_
_entity_poly.entity_id
_entity_poly.type
_entity_poly.pdbx_seq_one_letter_code
_entity_poly.pdbx_strand_id
1 'polypeptide(L)'
;GVFSSDEVIRKRLLIDGDGAGDDRRINLLVKSFIKWCNSGSQEEGYFQYQRMLSTLSQCEFSMGKTLLVYDMNLREMENYEKIYKDIENSIAAAHEKISECKKQILQAKRIRKNRQEYDALAKVIQHHPDRHETLK
;
A
#
# COMPACT_ATOMS: atom_id res chain seq x y z
N GLY A 1 3.59 -33.11 0.01
CA GLY A 1 3.16 -32.02 -0.89
C GLY A 1 3.61 -30.73 -0.26
N VAL A 2 4.37 -29.92 -0.99
CA VAL A 2 4.86 -28.62 -0.50
C VAL A 2 3.67 -27.66 -0.56
N PHE A 3 3.15 -27.27 0.59
CA PHE A 3 2.17 -26.19 0.66
C PHE A 3 2.85 -24.88 0.22
N SER A 4 2.20 -24.11 -0.64
CA SER A 4 2.66 -22.76 -1.00
C SER A 4 2.74 -21.91 0.27
N SER A 5 3.76 -21.04 0.38
CA SER A 5 3.94 -20.14 1.53
C SER A 5 2.68 -19.34 1.86
N ASP A 6 1.92 -18.94 0.85
CA ASP A 6 0.62 -18.27 1.00
C ASP A 6 -0.42 -19.14 1.70
N GLU A 7 -0.44 -20.43 1.42
CA GLU A 7 -1.38 -21.37 2.03
C GLU A 7 -1.04 -21.62 3.50
N VAL A 8 0.26 -21.65 3.83
CA VAL A 8 0.75 -21.74 5.20
C VAL A 8 0.39 -20.48 5.99
N ILE A 9 0.61 -19.30 5.40
CA ILE A 9 0.26 -18.01 6.02
C ILE A 9 -1.25 -17.90 6.22
N ARG A 10 -2.06 -18.26 5.21
CA ARG A 10 -3.52 -18.24 5.30
C ARG A 10 -4.03 -19.18 6.39
N LYS A 11 -3.51 -20.41 6.48
CA LYS A 11 -3.85 -21.36 7.55
C LYS A 11 -3.43 -20.85 8.93
N ARG A 12 -2.24 -20.24 9.04
CA ARG A 12 -1.76 -19.66 10.29
C ARG A 12 -2.67 -18.52 10.77
N LEU A 13 -3.07 -17.63 9.87
CA LEU A 13 -4.00 -16.54 10.17
C LEU A 13 -5.42 -17.02 10.54
N LEU A 14 -5.87 -18.15 9.98
CA LEU A 14 -7.16 -18.76 10.35
C LEU A 14 -7.14 -19.45 11.72
N ILE A 15 -5.98 -19.99 12.13
CA ILE A 15 -5.79 -20.64 13.43
C ILE A 15 -5.50 -19.61 14.53
N ASP A 16 -4.66 -18.61 14.25
CA ASP A 16 -4.25 -17.56 15.20
C ASP A 16 -5.21 -16.35 15.20
N GLY A 17 -6.09 -16.22 14.20
CA GLY A 17 -7.18 -15.26 14.21
C GLY A 17 -8.18 -15.59 15.32
N ASP A 18 -8.85 -14.58 15.87
CA ASP A 18 -9.78 -14.60 17.02
C ASP A 18 -10.81 -15.75 17.07
N GLY A 19 -10.97 -16.54 16.00
CA GLY A 19 -11.89 -17.67 15.86
C GLY A 19 -11.74 -18.80 16.89
N ALA A 20 -10.55 -19.03 17.46
CA ALA A 20 -10.40 -19.99 18.57
C ALA A 20 -10.88 -19.42 19.92
N GLY A 21 -10.84 -18.09 20.08
CA GLY A 21 -11.29 -17.39 21.28
C GLY A 21 -12.80 -17.28 21.36
N ASP A 22 -13.43 -16.92 20.24
CA ASP A 22 -14.88 -16.69 20.20
C ASP A 22 -15.69 -18.00 20.25
N ASP A 23 -15.27 -19.05 19.54
CA ASP A 23 -15.92 -20.38 19.65
C ASP A 23 -15.86 -20.90 21.11
N ARG A 24 -14.72 -20.70 21.78
CA ARG A 24 -14.57 -21.03 23.21
C ARG A 24 -15.51 -20.19 24.08
N ARG A 25 -15.65 -18.88 23.84
CA ARG A 25 -16.55 -17.99 24.61
C ARG A 25 -18.01 -18.38 24.42
N ILE A 26 -18.43 -18.67 23.19
CA ILE A 26 -19.80 -19.13 22.87
C ILE A 26 -20.08 -20.47 23.57
N ASN A 27 -19.15 -21.42 23.49
CA ASN A 27 -19.26 -22.70 24.20
C ASN A 27 -19.38 -22.52 25.73
N LEU A 28 -18.65 -21.57 26.31
CA LEU A 28 -18.76 -21.24 27.75
C LEU A 28 -20.09 -20.59 28.10
N LEU A 29 -20.62 -19.72 27.24
CA LEU A 29 -21.94 -19.11 27.41
C LEU A 29 -23.03 -20.18 27.41
N VAL A 30 -22.99 -21.11 26.45
CA VAL A 30 -23.95 -22.24 26.37
C VAL A 30 -23.90 -23.11 27.63
N LYS A 31 -22.70 -23.48 28.10
CA LYS A 31 -22.55 -24.25 29.36
C LYS A 31 -23.08 -23.48 30.57
N SER A 32 -22.84 -22.16 30.62
CA SER A 32 -23.33 -21.31 31.71
C SER A 32 -24.85 -21.19 31.69
N PHE A 33 -25.47 -21.11 30.52
CA PHE A 33 -26.92 -21.15 30.34
C PHE A 33 -27.53 -22.46 30.85
N ILE A 34 -26.96 -23.60 30.46
CA ILE A 34 -27.43 -24.91 30.95
C ILE A 34 -27.31 -25.00 32.48
N LYS A 35 -26.21 -24.49 33.06
CA LYS A 35 -26.04 -24.45 34.52
C LYS A 35 -27.08 -23.56 35.19
N TRP A 36 -27.37 -22.40 34.61
CA TRP A 36 -28.39 -21.47 35.11
C TRP A 36 -29.79 -22.09 35.10
N CYS A 37 -30.17 -22.82 34.04
CA CYS A 37 -31.45 -23.53 34.00
C CYS A 37 -31.61 -24.59 35.12
N ASN A 38 -30.49 -25.11 35.63
CA ASN A 38 -30.45 -26.13 36.68
C ASN A 38 -30.03 -25.57 38.05
N SER A 39 -30.07 -24.25 38.26
CA SER A 39 -29.65 -23.65 39.53
C SER A 39 -30.61 -24.01 40.66
N GLY A 40 -30.08 -24.52 41.77
CA GLY A 40 -30.88 -24.97 42.92
C GLY A 40 -31.37 -23.85 43.85
N SER A 41 -30.80 -22.65 43.75
CA SER A 41 -31.20 -21.48 44.55
C SER A 41 -31.31 -20.21 43.70
N GLN A 42 -32.13 -19.27 44.14
CA GLN A 42 -32.33 -17.98 43.47
C GLN A 42 -31.05 -17.13 43.46
N GLU A 43 -30.23 -17.22 44.52
CA GLU A 43 -28.97 -16.48 44.63
C GLU A 43 -27.90 -17.02 43.66
N GLU A 44 -27.77 -18.36 43.56
CA GLU A 44 -26.87 -18.96 42.56
C GLU A 44 -27.35 -18.66 41.14
N GLY A 45 -28.68 -18.71 40.91
CA GLY A 45 -29.29 -18.32 39.64
C GLY A 45 -28.96 -16.87 39.24
N TYR A 46 -29.05 -15.92 40.17
CA TYR A 46 -28.72 -14.52 39.91
C TYR A 46 -27.24 -14.32 39.54
N PHE A 47 -26.32 -14.99 40.24
CA PHE A 47 -24.90 -14.91 39.94
C PHE A 47 -24.56 -15.47 38.55
N GLN A 48 -25.12 -16.63 38.17
CA GLN A 48 -24.90 -17.20 36.84
C GLN A 48 -25.49 -16.32 35.74
N TYR A 49 -26.65 -15.70 35.97
CA TYR A 49 -27.27 -14.78 35.02
C TYR A 49 -26.37 -13.56 34.74
N GLN A 50 -25.82 -12.92 35.78
CA GLN A 50 -24.89 -11.79 35.62
C GLN A 50 -23.63 -12.19 34.84
N ARG A 51 -23.10 -13.38 35.11
CA ARG A 51 -21.95 -13.93 34.37
C ARG A 51 -22.27 -14.17 32.89
N MET A 52 -23.46 -14.67 32.58
CA MET A 52 -23.91 -14.84 31.20
C MET A 52 -24.02 -13.50 30.48
N LEU A 53 -24.63 -12.48 31.10
CA LEU A 53 -24.73 -11.14 30.52
C LEU A 53 -23.35 -10.54 30.21
N SER A 54 -22.41 -10.68 31.14
CA SER A 54 -21.03 -10.21 30.92
C SER A 54 -20.36 -10.94 29.75
N THR A 55 -20.55 -12.26 29.65
CA THR A 55 -19.98 -13.06 28.55
C THR A 55 -20.62 -12.70 27.20
N LEU A 56 -21.93 -12.45 27.17
CA LEU A 56 -22.66 -12.03 25.98
C LEU A 56 -22.14 -10.67 25.48
N SER A 57 -21.99 -9.69 26.38
CA SER A 57 -21.46 -8.37 26.04
C SER A 57 -20.04 -8.44 25.44
N GLN A 58 -19.20 -9.35 25.95
CA GLN A 58 -17.87 -9.59 25.37
C GLN A 58 -17.94 -10.19 23.96
N CYS A 59 -18.89 -11.08 23.69
CA CYS A 59 -19.10 -11.66 22.36
C CYS A 59 -19.57 -10.58 21.37
N GLU A 60 -20.52 -9.74 21.77
CA GLU A 60 -21.02 -8.62 20.95
C GLU A 60 -19.88 -7.63 20.61
N PHE A 61 -19.05 -7.30 21.60
CA PHE A 61 -17.89 -6.45 21.39
C PHE A 61 -16.87 -7.06 20.42
N SER A 62 -16.55 -8.35 20.57
CA SER A 62 -15.63 -9.07 19.68
C SER A 62 -16.13 -9.08 18.23
N MET A 63 -17.43 -9.32 18.05
CA MET A 63 -18.10 -9.29 16.75
C MET A 63 -17.99 -7.89 16.10
N GLY A 64 -18.35 -6.85 16.84
CA GLY A 64 -18.27 -5.46 16.36
C GLY A 64 -16.84 -5.07 15.98
N LYS A 65 -15.85 -5.44 16.79
CA LYS A 65 -14.43 -5.25 16.49
C LYS A 65 -14.02 -5.95 15.20
N THR A 66 -14.49 -7.17 14.97
CA THR A 66 -14.14 -7.95 13.77
C THR A 66 -14.65 -7.29 12.49
N LEU A 67 -15.88 -6.75 12.52
CA LEU A 67 -16.43 -5.99 11.39
C LEU A 67 -15.61 -4.71 11.11
N LEU A 68 -15.23 -3.97 12.15
CA LEU A 68 -14.39 -2.78 11.97
C LEU A 68 -13.01 -3.09 11.40
N VAL A 69 -12.40 -4.20 11.83
CA VAL A 69 -11.12 -4.68 11.29
C VAL A 69 -11.28 -5.10 9.83
N TYR A 70 -12.38 -5.77 9.48
CA TYR A 70 -12.67 -6.12 8.10
C TYR A 70 -12.81 -4.87 7.22
N ASP A 71 -13.59 -3.87 7.63
CA ASP A 71 -13.77 -2.61 6.90
C ASP A 71 -12.46 -1.80 6.80
N MET A 72 -11.61 -1.87 7.83
CA MET A 72 -10.27 -1.31 7.78
C MET A 72 -9.42 -2.02 6.71
N ASN A 73 -9.44 -3.35 6.68
CA ASN A 73 -8.68 -4.12 5.68
C ASN A 73 -9.16 -3.84 4.25
N LEU A 74 -10.46 -3.67 4.02
CA LEU A 74 -10.98 -3.27 2.71
C LEU A 74 -10.41 -1.92 2.25
N ARG A 75 -10.44 -0.91 3.13
CA ARG A 75 -9.86 0.42 2.85
C ARG A 75 -8.34 0.36 2.63
N GLU A 76 -7.65 -0.49 3.37
CA GLU A 76 -6.22 -0.72 3.20
C GLU A 76 -5.91 -1.31 1.82
N MET A 77 -6.69 -2.29 1.36
CA MET A 77 -6.56 -2.86 0.01
C MET A 77 -6.79 -1.81 -1.08
N GLU A 78 -7.84 -0.99 -0.96
CA GLU A 78 -8.10 0.11 -1.90
C GLU A 78 -6.93 1.11 -1.95
N ASN A 79 -6.34 1.43 -0.80
CA ASN A 79 -5.16 2.28 -0.72
C ASN A 79 -3.95 1.64 -1.42
N TYR A 80 -3.71 0.34 -1.23
CA TYR A 80 -2.61 -0.34 -1.92
C TYR A 80 -2.80 -0.37 -3.43
N GLU A 81 -4.02 -0.59 -3.92
CA GLU A 81 -4.32 -0.52 -5.36
C GLU A 81 -4.06 0.89 -5.92
N LYS A 82 -4.42 1.93 -5.17
CA LYS A 82 -4.16 3.32 -5.56
C LYS A 82 -2.66 3.60 -5.63
N ILE A 83 -1.92 3.23 -4.59
CA ILE A 83 -0.45 3.42 -4.53
C ILE A 83 0.21 2.67 -5.69
N TYR A 84 -0.25 1.46 -6.01
CA TYR A 84 0.27 0.69 -7.12
C TYR A 84 0.12 1.43 -8.46
N LYS A 85 -1.08 1.94 -8.76
CA LYS A 85 -1.34 2.74 -9.97
C LYS A 85 -0.51 4.01 -10.00
N ASP A 86 -0.34 4.70 -8.87
CA ASP A 86 0.47 5.90 -8.79
C ASP A 86 1.95 5.62 -9.09
N ILE A 87 2.47 4.48 -8.62
CA ILE A 87 3.83 4.01 -8.94
C ILE A 87 3.96 3.72 -10.44
N GLU A 88 3.02 2.99 -11.05
CA GLU A 88 3.04 2.70 -12.48
C GLU A 88 3.05 3.98 -13.32
N ASN A 89 2.19 4.95 -12.98
CA ASN A 89 2.13 6.25 -13.64
C ASN A 89 3.44 7.02 -13.50
N SER A 90 4.04 7.00 -12.30
CA SER A 90 5.34 7.64 -12.04
C SER A 90 6.46 7.02 -12.87
N ILE A 91 6.49 5.69 -13.00
CA ILE A 91 7.45 4.97 -13.85
C ILE A 91 7.27 5.36 -15.32
N ALA A 92 6.03 5.40 -15.82
CA ALA A 92 5.74 5.80 -17.19
C ALA A 92 6.22 7.24 -17.47
N ALA A 93 5.90 8.17 -16.57
CA ALA A 93 6.34 9.56 -16.67
C ALA A 93 7.88 9.70 -16.61
N ALA A 94 8.55 8.88 -15.81
CA ALA A 94 10.02 8.86 -15.75
C ALA A 94 10.63 8.37 -17.07
N HIS A 95 10.07 7.34 -17.70
CA HIS A 95 10.50 6.89 -19.02
C HIS A 95 10.34 7.97 -20.09
N GLU A 96 9.22 8.70 -20.08
CA GLU A 96 8.99 9.81 -20.99
C GLU A 96 10.04 10.92 -20.81
N LYS A 97 10.30 11.32 -19.56
CA LYS A 97 11.34 12.32 -19.24
C LYS A 97 12.72 11.88 -19.72
N ILE A 98 13.07 10.60 -19.55
CA ILE A 98 14.35 10.05 -20.05
C ILE A 98 14.43 10.16 -21.58
N SER A 99 13.35 9.81 -22.28
CA SER A 99 13.27 9.91 -23.74
C SER A 99 13.48 11.35 -24.21
N GLU A 100 12.81 12.30 -23.55
CA GLU A 100 12.91 13.72 -23.89
C GLU A 100 14.31 14.28 -23.60
N CYS A 101 14.89 13.97 -22.43
CA CYS A 101 16.26 14.36 -22.10
C CYS A 101 17.29 13.83 -23.11
N LYS A 102 17.11 12.61 -23.63
CA LYS A 102 17.98 12.06 -24.68
C LYS A 102 17.92 12.89 -25.96
N LYS A 103 16.72 13.31 -26.41
CA LYS A 103 16.56 14.17 -27.59
C LYS A 103 17.23 15.53 -27.37
N GLN A 104 17.00 16.15 -26.22
CA GLN A 104 17.58 17.45 -25.88
C GLN A 104 19.12 17.39 -25.86
N ILE A 105 19.70 16.32 -25.31
CA ILE A 105 21.16 16.12 -25.31
C ILE A 105 21.70 16.03 -26.75
N LEU A 106 21.03 15.29 -27.64
CA LEU A 106 21.47 15.18 -29.03
C LEU A 106 21.41 16.52 -29.75
N GLN A 107 20.35 17.30 -29.52
CA GLN A 107 20.22 18.64 -30.08
C GLN A 107 21.30 19.58 -29.53
N ALA A 108 21.54 19.59 -28.22
CA ALA A 108 22.58 20.39 -27.59
C ALA A 108 23.98 20.06 -28.12
N LYS A 109 24.29 18.77 -28.32
CA LYS A 109 25.54 18.33 -28.95
C LYS A 109 25.68 18.86 -30.37
N ARG A 110 24.61 18.83 -31.17
CA ARG A 110 24.62 19.38 -32.53
C ARG A 110 24.88 20.89 -32.53
N ILE A 111 24.17 21.64 -31.68
CA ILE A 111 24.37 23.09 -31.54
C ILE A 111 25.81 23.42 -31.15
N ARG A 112 26.38 22.68 -30.19
CA ARG A 112 27.77 22.84 -29.78
C ARG A 112 28.74 22.60 -30.93
N LYS A 113 28.54 21.55 -31.73
CA LYS A 113 29.36 21.25 -32.91
C LYS A 113 29.30 22.40 -33.92
N ASN A 114 28.09 22.85 -34.27
CA ASN A 114 27.90 23.95 -35.21
C ASN A 114 28.59 25.23 -34.70
N ARG A 115 28.49 25.53 -33.41
CA ARG A 115 29.17 26.68 -32.80
C ARG A 115 30.69 26.60 -32.93
N GLN A 116 31.27 25.41 -32.71
CA GLN A 116 32.70 25.20 -32.90
C GLN A 116 33.13 25.38 -34.37
N GLU A 117 32.31 24.90 -35.32
CA GLU A 117 32.57 25.10 -36.76
C GLU A 117 32.49 26.59 -37.15
N TYR A 118 31.51 27.34 -36.62
CA TYR A 118 31.43 28.79 -36.81
C TYR A 118 32.61 29.54 -36.20
N ASP A 119 33.01 29.20 -34.96
CA ASP A 119 34.15 29.83 -34.30
C ASP A 119 35.46 29.56 -35.05
N ALA A 120 35.63 28.36 -35.61
CA ALA A 120 36.79 28.01 -36.44
C ALA A 120 36.83 28.83 -37.74
N LEU A 121 35.70 28.96 -38.44
CA LEU A 121 35.60 29.78 -39.65
C LEU A 121 35.84 31.27 -39.34
N ALA A 122 35.24 31.79 -38.26
CA ALA A 122 35.43 33.17 -37.83
C ALA A 122 36.91 33.48 -37.54
N LYS A 123 37.63 32.55 -36.90
CA LYS A 123 39.08 32.69 -36.69
C LYS A 123 39.84 32.78 -38.02
N VAL A 124 39.53 31.95 -39.00
CA VAL A 124 40.18 32.02 -40.33
C VAL A 124 39.87 33.36 -41.01
N ILE A 125 38.61 33.80 -40.99
CA ILE A 125 38.19 35.09 -41.57
C ILE A 125 38.95 36.27 -40.95
N GLN A 126 39.20 36.24 -39.64
CA GLN A 126 39.97 37.29 -38.94
C GLN A 126 41.43 37.41 -39.38
N HIS A 127 42.00 36.41 -40.07
CA HIS A 127 43.33 36.53 -40.67
C HIS A 127 43.32 37.32 -41.98
N HIS A 128 42.15 37.59 -42.54
CA HIS A 128 41.97 38.41 -43.74
C HIS A 128 41.64 39.87 -43.35
N PRO A 129 42.04 40.86 -44.17
CA PRO A 129 41.80 42.28 -43.89
C PRO A 129 40.31 42.60 -43.85
N ASP A 130 39.94 43.67 -43.14
CA ASP A 130 38.54 44.08 -43.03
C ASP A 130 37.97 44.43 -44.40
N ARG A 131 36.72 44.01 -44.61
CA ARG A 131 36.01 44.21 -45.86
C ARG A 131 35.82 45.70 -46.21
N HIS A 132 35.60 46.56 -45.21
CA HIS A 132 35.41 47.99 -45.44
C HIS A 132 36.73 48.70 -45.75
N GLU A 133 37.86 48.17 -45.28
CA GLU A 133 39.19 48.71 -45.58
C GLU A 133 39.64 48.34 -47.01
N THR A 134 39.21 47.20 -47.52
CA THR A 134 39.56 46.70 -48.87
C THR A 134 38.65 47.22 -49.99
N LEU A 135 37.55 47.90 -49.67
CA LEU A 135 36.60 48.50 -50.61
C LEU A 135 36.71 50.04 -50.72
N LYS A 136 37.69 50.65 -50.04
CA LYS A 136 38.08 52.06 -50.21
C LYS A 136 39.09 52.20 -51.34
#